data_AF-A0A7K0LVK6-F1
#
_entry.id   AF-A0A7K0LVK6-F1
#
_cell.length_a   1.000
_cell.length_b   1.000
_cell.length_c   1.000
_cell.angle_alpha   90.00
_cell.angle_beta   90.00
_cell.angle_gamma   90.00
#
_symmetry.space_group_name_H-M   'P 1'
#
loop_
_entity.id
_entity.type
_entity.pdbx_description
1 polymer ?
#
loop_
_entity_poly.entity_id
_entity_poly.type
_entity_poly.pdbx_seq_one_letter_code
_entity_poly.pdbx_strand_id
1 'polypeptide(L)'
;MKVSLMGTRGVPALYGGFETAVEEIGRRLVARGYDITVYCRNPGQRQRDHLGMRLVNAPAIRHRMAETLSHTTVSAAHAIIKDRPDVVLLLNAGNAPLIRPLQLAGIPTAIHLDGLESKREKWRGTGARYYRWAERASVLWGDEVIADAQAIADHVQSEYGRDCVVIPYGAEIIEPGSIRLG
;
A
#
# COMPACT_ATOMS: atom_id res chain seq x y z
N MET A 1 15.55 9.56 6.83
CA MET A 1 14.15 9.82 6.45
C MET A 1 13.30 8.65 6.91
N LYS A 2 12.17 8.94 7.55
CA LYS A 2 11.18 7.98 8.08
C LYS A 2 10.07 7.76 7.07
N VAL A 3 9.87 6.52 6.65
CA VAL A 3 8.84 6.14 5.68
C VAL A 3 7.89 5.13 6.33
N SER A 4 6.60 5.42 6.28
CA SER A 4 5.57 4.50 6.76
C SER A 4 4.86 3.83 5.58
N LEU A 5 4.80 2.50 5.61
CA LEU A 5 4.09 1.67 4.64
C LEU A 5 2.79 1.16 5.31
N MET A 6 1.63 1.47 4.72
CA MET A 6 0.33 1.08 5.28
C MET A 6 -0.71 0.79 4.19
N GLY A 7 -1.79 0.11 4.56
CA GLY A 7 -2.85 -0.31 3.63
C GLY A 7 -2.77 -1.77 3.16
N THR A 8 -1.80 -2.54 3.68
CA THR A 8 -1.65 -3.99 3.42
C THR A 8 -1.99 -4.82 4.66
N ARG A 9 -1.74 -6.14 4.66
CA ARG A 9 -1.75 -6.93 5.90
C ARG A 9 -0.45 -6.78 6.71
N GLY A 10 0.63 -6.37 6.06
CA GLY A 10 1.95 -6.15 6.64
C GLY A 10 2.95 -7.25 6.25
N VAL A 11 4.06 -7.33 6.98
CA VAL A 11 5.12 -8.32 6.76
C VAL A 11 5.31 -9.20 8.01
N PRO A 12 5.79 -10.45 7.91
CA PRO A 12 6.29 -11.15 6.71
C PRO A 12 5.24 -11.36 5.60
N ALA A 13 5.69 -11.53 4.36
CA ALA A 13 4.83 -11.66 3.19
C ALA A 13 4.10 -13.02 3.11
N LEU A 14 2.97 -13.15 3.81
CA LEU A 14 2.25 -14.43 3.96
C LEU A 14 0.96 -14.56 3.13
N TYR A 15 0.51 -13.50 2.44
CA TYR A 15 -0.87 -13.43 1.91
C TYR A 15 -1.00 -13.14 0.42
N GLY A 16 -0.12 -12.33 -0.16
CA GLY A 16 -0.21 -11.98 -1.57
C GLY A 16 0.83 -10.98 -2.04
N GLY A 17 0.67 -10.54 -3.29
CA GLY A 17 1.66 -9.70 -3.99
C GLY A 17 1.92 -8.35 -3.33
N PHE A 18 0.93 -7.77 -2.64
CA PHE A 18 1.14 -6.52 -1.89
C PHE A 18 2.10 -6.70 -0.73
N GLU A 19 1.94 -7.77 0.04
CA GLU A 19 2.83 -8.03 1.17
C GLU A 19 4.24 -8.36 0.68
N THR A 20 4.37 -9.09 -0.44
CA THR A 20 5.66 -9.33 -1.11
C THR A 20 6.28 -8.02 -1.57
N ALA A 21 5.52 -7.14 -2.23
CA ALA A 21 6.00 -5.84 -2.68
C ALA A 21 6.47 -4.98 -1.48
N VAL A 22 5.70 -4.92 -0.39
CA VAL A 22 6.07 -4.19 0.82
C VAL A 22 7.33 -4.74 1.46
N GLU A 23 7.49 -6.06 1.53
CA GLU A 23 8.69 -6.70 2.09
C GLU A 23 9.94 -6.40 1.26
N GLU A 24 9.82 -6.54 -0.06
CA GLU A 24 10.89 -6.34 -1.02
C GLU A 24 11.29 -4.87 -1.18
N ILE A 25 10.31 -3.95 -1.23
CA ILE A 25 10.55 -2.50 -1.24
C ILE A 25 11.16 -2.09 0.11
N GLY A 26 10.52 -2.49 1.21
CA GLY A 26 10.92 -2.11 2.55
C GLY A 26 12.34 -2.54 2.89
N ARG A 27 12.71 -3.81 2.67
CA ARG A 27 14.08 -4.29 2.91
C ARG A 27 15.12 -3.53 2.07
N ARG A 28 14.81 -3.21 0.81
CA ARG A 28 15.72 -2.43 -0.06
C ARG A 28 15.84 -0.98 0.37
N LEU A 29 14.78 -0.35 0.88
CA LEU A 29 14.85 0.99 1.44
C LEU A 29 15.63 1.00 2.76
N VAL A 30 15.44 0.01 3.63
CA VAL A 30 16.27 -0.17 4.84
C VAL A 30 17.75 -0.26 4.45
N ALA A 31 18.10 -1.08 3.45
CA ALA A 31 19.47 -1.22 2.97
C ALA A 31 20.06 0.10 2.39
N ARG A 32 19.20 1.05 1.99
CA ARG A 32 19.60 2.40 1.55
C ARG A 32 19.63 3.43 2.69
N GLY A 33 19.37 3.02 3.93
CA GLY A 33 19.45 3.89 5.12
C GLY A 33 18.15 4.61 5.49
N TYR A 34 17.01 4.21 4.94
CA TYR A 34 15.71 4.74 5.35
C TYR A 34 15.20 4.02 6.62
N ASP A 35 14.53 4.76 7.50
CA ASP A 35 13.84 4.20 8.67
C ASP A 35 12.43 3.80 8.25
N ILE A 36 12.18 2.50 8.11
CA ILE A 36 10.94 1.96 7.56
C ILE A 36 10.05 1.44 8.69
N THR A 37 8.81 1.92 8.72
CA THR A 37 7.75 1.37 9.58
C THR A 37 6.68 0.72 8.72
N VAL A 38 6.35 -0.54 8.99
CA VAL A 38 5.24 -1.26 8.34
C VAL A 38 4.10 -1.43 9.33
N TYR A 39 2.91 -0.99 8.93
CA TYR A 39 1.69 -1.21 9.70
C TYR A 39 1.08 -2.55 9.35
N CYS A 40 1.01 -3.43 10.35
CA CYS A 40 0.58 -4.81 10.20
C CYS A 40 -0.75 -5.05 10.92
N ARG A 41 -1.48 -6.08 10.45
CA ARG A 41 -2.70 -6.64 11.08
C ARG A 41 -2.72 -8.16 11.10
N ASN A 42 -1.55 -8.77 11.13
CA ASN A 42 -1.46 -10.24 11.15
C ASN A 42 -1.92 -10.75 12.53
N PRO A 43 -2.93 -11.65 12.58
CA PRO A 43 -3.41 -12.20 13.84
C PRO A 43 -2.28 -12.85 14.64
N GLY A 44 -2.15 -12.47 15.92
CA GLY A 44 -1.15 -13.08 16.81
C GLY A 44 0.30 -12.66 16.56
N GLN A 45 0.57 -11.75 15.61
CA GLN A 45 1.92 -11.26 15.36
C GLN A 45 2.44 -10.46 16.56
N ARG A 46 3.50 -10.99 17.19
CA ARG A 46 4.25 -10.35 18.29
C ARG A 46 5.56 -9.72 17.84
N GLN A 47 6.04 -10.10 16.65
CA GLN A 47 7.25 -9.58 16.06
C GLN A 47 7.15 -8.06 15.87
N ARG A 48 8.22 -7.34 16.24
CA ARG A 48 8.31 -5.88 16.18
C ARG A 48 9.33 -5.37 15.16
N ASP A 49 10.11 -6.26 14.59
CA ASP A 49 11.10 -5.97 13.55
C ASP A 49 11.10 -7.11 12.54
N HIS A 50 11.20 -6.81 11.26
CA HIS A 50 11.43 -7.80 10.21
C HIS A 50 12.31 -7.21 9.12
N LEU A 51 13.45 -7.86 8.85
CA LEU A 51 14.41 -7.42 7.84
C LEU A 51 14.85 -5.94 8.02
N GLY A 52 14.95 -5.49 9.28
CA GLY A 52 15.30 -4.12 9.66
C GLY A 52 14.16 -3.11 9.53
N MET A 53 12.94 -3.55 9.19
CA MET A 53 11.74 -2.72 9.23
C MET A 53 11.06 -2.84 10.59
N ARG A 54 10.73 -1.70 11.20
CA ARG A 54 9.91 -1.66 12.41
C ARG A 54 8.47 -2.04 12.10
N LEU A 55 7.88 -2.90 12.91
CA LEU A 55 6.50 -3.37 12.73
C LEU A 55 5.58 -2.78 13.80
N VAL A 56 4.47 -2.19 13.36
CA VAL A 56 3.40 -1.73 14.24
C VAL A 56 2.16 -2.56 13.97
N ASN A 57 1.86 -3.49 14.89
CA ASN A 57 0.64 -4.29 14.81
C ASN A 57 -0.54 -3.50 15.42
N ALA A 58 -1.46 -3.06 14.57
CA ALA A 58 -2.64 -2.29 14.97
C ALA A 58 -3.91 -3.17 14.88
N PRO A 59 -4.90 -2.96 15.75
CA PRO A 59 -6.15 -3.70 15.68
C PRO A 59 -6.92 -3.40 14.39
N ALA A 60 -7.71 -4.36 13.94
CA ALA A 60 -8.59 -4.25 12.79
C ALA A 60 -9.98 -4.80 13.15
N ILE A 61 -11.04 -4.19 12.62
CA ILE A 61 -12.39 -4.77 12.75
C ILE A 61 -12.43 -6.02 11.87
N ARG A 62 -12.77 -7.17 12.45
CA ARG A 62 -12.87 -8.45 11.72
C ARG A 62 -14.16 -8.53 10.89
N HIS A 63 -14.25 -7.70 9.86
CA HIS A 63 -15.35 -7.72 8.89
C HIS A 63 -14.79 -7.57 7.47
N ARG A 64 -15.12 -8.51 6.57
CA ARG A 64 -14.48 -8.68 5.25
C ARG A 64 -14.31 -7.40 4.44
N MET A 65 -15.27 -6.47 4.50
CA MET A 65 -15.23 -5.23 3.73
C MET A 65 -14.66 -4.03 4.50
N ALA A 66 -14.64 -4.09 5.84
CA ALA A 66 -14.21 -2.98 6.69
C ALA A 66 -12.83 -3.20 7.33
N GLU A 67 -12.30 -4.42 7.29
CA GLU A 67 -11.06 -4.80 7.95
C GLU A 67 -9.88 -3.93 7.49
N THR A 68 -9.76 -3.68 6.18
CA THR A 68 -8.67 -2.86 5.63
C THR A 68 -8.83 -1.42 6.05
N LEU A 69 -9.98 -0.80 5.77
CA LEU A 69 -10.15 0.62 6.06
C LEU A 69 -10.05 0.92 7.56
N SER A 70 -10.64 0.08 8.42
CA SER A 70 -10.57 0.25 9.88
C SER A 70 -9.13 0.13 10.40
N HIS A 71 -8.39 -0.88 9.95
CA HIS A 71 -6.98 -1.04 10.31
C HIS A 71 -6.15 0.15 9.86
N THR A 72 -6.28 0.56 8.60
CA THR A 72 -5.49 1.67 8.08
C THR A 72 -5.86 2.97 8.79
N THR A 73 -7.11 3.13 9.23
CA THR A 73 -7.55 4.31 10.02
C THR A 73 -6.82 4.38 11.35
N VAL A 74 -6.75 3.27 12.09
CA VAL A 74 -5.98 3.19 13.34
C VAL A 74 -4.48 3.39 13.08
N SER A 75 -3.97 2.85 11.97
CA SER A 75 -2.59 3.00 11.54
C SER A 75 -2.24 4.47 11.25
N ALA A 76 -3.09 5.17 10.50
CA ALA A 76 -2.93 6.59 10.20
C ALA A 76 -2.99 7.44 11.47
N ALA A 77 -3.92 7.17 12.39
CA ALA A 77 -3.98 7.87 13.67
C ALA A 77 -2.70 7.65 14.51
N HIS A 78 -2.20 6.41 14.59
CA HIS A 78 -0.93 6.11 15.25
C HIS A 78 0.25 6.82 14.57
N ALA A 79 0.27 6.84 13.23
CA ALA A 79 1.31 7.51 12.45
C ALA A 79 1.35 9.02 12.74
N ILE A 80 0.18 9.67 12.74
CA ILE A 80 0.02 11.11 13.00
C ILE A 80 0.45 11.45 14.43
N ILE A 81 -0.02 10.68 15.42
CA ILE A 81 0.14 11.03 16.83
C ILE A 81 1.53 10.67 17.35
N LYS A 82 2.06 9.50 16.96
CA LYS A 82 3.23 8.91 17.62
C LYS A 82 4.47 8.82 16.72
N ASP A 83 4.32 8.34 15.49
CA ASP A 83 5.50 8.03 14.66
C ASP A 83 6.03 9.23 13.89
N ARG A 84 5.12 10.10 13.42
CA ARG A 84 5.41 11.30 12.63
C ARG A 84 6.39 11.02 11.48
N PRO A 85 6.02 10.17 10.51
CA PRO A 85 6.88 9.87 9.37
C PRO A 85 7.05 11.10 8.48
N ASP A 86 8.13 11.12 7.71
CA ASP A 86 8.37 12.16 6.71
C ASP A 86 7.47 11.95 5.47
N VAL A 87 7.07 10.70 5.20
CA VAL A 87 6.17 10.33 4.09
C VAL A 87 5.46 9.01 4.36
N VAL A 88 4.25 8.88 3.81
CA VAL A 88 3.47 7.63 3.83
C VAL A 88 3.31 7.09 2.41
N LEU A 89 3.70 5.81 2.21
CA LEU A 89 3.23 5.03 1.07
C LEU A 89 1.95 4.30 1.47
N LEU A 90 0.85 4.71 0.88
CA LEU A 90 -0.46 4.14 1.08
C LEU A 90 -0.75 3.16 -0.05
N LEU A 91 -0.99 1.90 0.28
CA LEU A 91 -1.27 0.87 -0.71
C LEU A 91 -2.77 0.67 -0.89
N ASN A 92 -3.18 0.39 -2.12
CA ASN A 92 -4.55 0.15 -2.56
C ASN A 92 -5.45 1.39 -2.52
N ALA A 93 -6.14 1.65 -3.63
CA ALA A 93 -7.05 2.79 -3.79
C ALA A 93 -8.15 2.84 -2.71
N GLY A 94 -8.54 1.69 -2.16
CA GLY A 94 -9.53 1.59 -1.09
C GLY A 94 -9.13 2.31 0.20
N ASN A 95 -7.88 2.74 0.35
CA ASN A 95 -7.43 3.54 1.50
C ASN A 95 -7.47 5.06 1.26
N ALA A 96 -7.95 5.52 0.10
CA ALA A 96 -8.09 6.95 -0.24
C ALA A 96 -8.72 7.86 0.84
N PRO A 97 -9.70 7.43 1.66
CA PRO A 97 -10.21 8.26 2.75
C PRO A 97 -9.14 8.81 3.70
N LEU A 98 -7.99 8.14 3.81
CA LEU A 98 -6.94 8.50 4.76
C LEU A 98 -5.91 9.49 4.24
N ILE A 99 -5.94 9.78 2.94
CA ILE A 99 -5.05 10.78 2.33
C ILE A 99 -5.27 12.15 2.98
N ARG A 100 -6.52 12.61 3.08
CA ARG A 100 -6.84 13.93 3.64
C ARG A 100 -6.43 14.08 5.11
N PRO A 101 -6.75 13.14 6.02
CA PRO A 101 -6.23 13.19 7.39
C PRO A 101 -4.70 13.28 7.49
N LEU A 102 -3.97 12.52 6.66
CA LEU A 102 -2.50 12.54 6.65
C LEU A 102 -1.96 13.89 6.15
N GLN A 103 -2.52 14.41 5.05
CA GLN A 103 -2.15 15.72 4.51
C GLN A 103 -2.44 16.86 5.50
N LEU A 104 -3.60 16.85 6.17
CA LEU A 104 -3.94 17.83 7.20
C LEU A 104 -3.00 17.78 8.41
N ALA A 105 -2.39 16.62 8.67
CA ALA A 105 -1.34 16.46 9.67
C ALA A 105 0.07 16.84 9.16
N GLY A 106 0.19 17.32 7.92
CA GLY A 106 1.47 17.70 7.31
C GLY A 106 2.32 16.53 6.84
N ILE A 107 1.73 15.35 6.66
CA ILE A 107 2.42 14.14 6.21
C ILE A 107 2.10 13.91 4.72
N PRO A 108 3.07 14.08 3.80
CA PRO A 108 2.84 13.81 2.39
C PRO A 108 2.60 12.33 2.11
N THR A 109 1.81 12.06 1.08
CA THR A 109 1.31 10.72 0.74
C THR A 109 1.60 10.36 -0.72
N ALA A 110 2.17 9.18 -0.93
CA ALA A 110 2.16 8.50 -2.21
C ALA A 110 1.10 7.38 -2.16
N ILE A 111 0.11 7.41 -3.06
CA ILE A 111 -0.94 6.38 -3.14
C ILE A 111 -0.64 5.43 -4.30
N HIS A 112 -0.60 4.14 -4.01
CA HIS A 112 -0.35 3.08 -4.99
C HIS A 112 -1.66 2.49 -5.52
N LEU A 113 -1.88 2.62 -6.82
CA LEU A 113 -3.00 2.06 -7.59
C LEU A 113 -2.58 0.74 -8.24
N ASP A 114 -3.24 -0.34 -7.83
CA ASP A 114 -2.97 -1.75 -8.21
C ASP A 114 -3.99 -2.35 -9.19
N GLY A 115 -4.85 -1.50 -9.76
CA GLY A 115 -5.80 -1.86 -10.80
C GLY A 115 -7.20 -1.32 -10.57
N LEU A 116 -8.07 -1.60 -11.54
CA LEU A 116 -9.47 -1.18 -11.53
C LEU A 116 -10.30 -2.12 -10.63
N GLU A 117 -10.13 -2.01 -9.32
CA GLU A 117 -10.86 -2.82 -8.33
C GLU A 117 -12.38 -2.74 -8.52
N SER A 118 -12.89 -1.60 -9.00
CA SER A 118 -14.31 -1.40 -9.29
C SER A 118 -14.88 -2.32 -10.39
N LYS A 119 -14.02 -2.89 -11.24
CA LYS A 119 -14.37 -3.84 -12.30
C LYS A 119 -14.21 -5.31 -11.88
N ARG A 120 -13.65 -5.60 -10.69
CA ARG A 120 -13.47 -6.98 -10.22
C ARG A 120 -14.78 -7.56 -9.70
N GLU A 121 -15.06 -8.82 -10.05
CA GLU A 121 -16.34 -9.48 -9.73
C GLU A 121 -16.65 -9.57 -8.22
N LYS A 122 -15.61 -9.67 -7.38
CA LYS A 122 -15.75 -9.71 -5.91
C LYS A 122 -16.36 -8.42 -5.32
N TRP A 123 -16.37 -7.30 -6.05
CA TRP A 123 -16.80 -6.00 -5.54
C TRP A 123 -18.13 -5.52 -6.15
N ARG A 124 -19.05 -6.41 -6.53
CA ARG A 124 -20.35 -6.00 -7.10
C ARG A 124 -21.17 -5.09 -6.16
N GLY A 125 -22.02 -4.24 -6.75
CA GLY A 125 -22.95 -3.37 -6.03
C GLY A 125 -22.28 -2.19 -5.30
N THR A 126 -22.45 -2.13 -3.98
CA THR A 126 -21.93 -1.03 -3.13
C THR A 126 -20.40 -1.01 -3.07
N GLY A 127 -19.75 -2.17 -3.13
CA GLY A 127 -18.27 -2.27 -3.20
C GLY A 127 -17.71 -1.55 -4.43
N ALA A 128 -18.30 -1.76 -5.60
CA ALA A 128 -17.84 -1.15 -6.85
C ALA A 128 -18.05 0.37 -6.82
N ARG A 129 -19.15 0.83 -6.22
CA ARG A 129 -19.38 2.27 -6.00
C ARG A 129 -18.30 2.87 -5.10
N TYR A 130 -17.97 2.18 -4.00
CA TYR A 130 -16.89 2.60 -3.12
C TYR A 130 -15.55 2.66 -3.84
N TYR A 131 -15.16 1.62 -4.57
CA TYR A 131 -13.87 1.60 -5.26
C TYR A 131 -13.78 2.63 -6.40
N ARG A 132 -14.87 2.92 -7.12
CA ARG A 132 -14.88 4.04 -8.08
C ARG A 132 -14.64 5.38 -7.40
N TRP A 133 -15.32 5.61 -6.27
CA TRP A 133 -15.10 6.81 -5.47
C TRP A 133 -13.67 6.86 -4.92
N ALA A 134 -13.15 5.72 -4.43
CA ALA A 134 -11.84 5.63 -3.81
C ALA A 134 -10.70 5.80 -4.83
N GLU A 135 -10.86 5.27 -6.04
CA GLU A 135 -9.96 5.54 -7.18
C GLU A 135 -9.94 7.04 -7.49
N ARG A 136 -11.11 7.65 -7.73
CA ARG A 136 -11.21 9.09 -7.99
C ARG A 136 -10.61 9.93 -6.85
N ALA A 137 -10.87 9.56 -5.61
CA ALA A 137 -10.32 10.22 -4.44
C ALA A 137 -8.78 10.07 -4.37
N SER A 138 -8.24 8.89 -4.66
CA SER A 138 -6.80 8.65 -4.73
C SER A 138 -6.14 9.57 -5.75
N VAL A 139 -6.72 9.64 -6.95
CA VAL A 139 -6.22 10.47 -8.04
C VAL A 139 -6.35 11.96 -7.74
N LEU A 140 -7.44 12.41 -7.14
CA LEU A 140 -7.65 13.84 -6.88
C LEU A 140 -6.94 14.35 -5.63
N TRP A 141 -6.68 13.47 -4.65
CA TRP A 141 -6.17 13.90 -3.35
C TRP A 141 -4.72 13.49 -3.09
N GLY A 142 -4.21 12.42 -3.70
CA GLY A 142 -2.83 11.98 -3.46
C GLY A 142 -1.82 13.06 -3.85
N ASP A 143 -0.78 13.25 -3.03
CA ASP A 143 0.33 14.14 -3.39
C ASP A 143 1.07 13.53 -4.58
N GLU A 144 1.40 12.25 -4.49
CA GLU A 144 1.90 11.42 -5.59
C GLU A 144 1.00 10.22 -5.86
N VAL A 145 0.78 9.90 -7.13
CA VAL A 145 -0.01 8.73 -7.56
C VAL A 145 0.91 7.77 -8.29
N ILE A 146 1.06 6.57 -7.73
CA ILE A 146 1.90 5.51 -8.29
C ILE A 146 0.99 4.47 -8.94
N ALA A 147 1.28 4.12 -10.19
CA ALA A 147 0.63 3.03 -10.91
C ALA A 147 1.61 1.86 -11.07
N ASP A 148 1.19 0.63 -10.79
CA ASP A 148 2.04 -0.56 -11.00
C ASP A 148 2.05 -1.08 -12.43
N ALA A 149 1.24 -0.49 -13.32
CA ALA A 149 1.20 -0.82 -14.73
C ALA A 149 0.89 0.41 -15.58
N GLN A 150 1.49 0.47 -16.77
CA GLN A 150 1.23 1.55 -17.73
C GLN A 150 -0.26 1.69 -18.06
N ALA A 151 -0.97 0.57 -18.21
CA ALA A 151 -2.41 0.58 -18.49
C ALA A 151 -3.25 1.29 -17.40
N ILE A 152 -2.79 1.30 -16.14
CA ILE A 152 -3.45 2.03 -15.06
C ILE A 152 -3.15 3.52 -15.18
N ALA A 153 -1.90 3.89 -15.47
CA ALA A 153 -1.54 5.28 -15.71
C ALA A 153 -2.29 5.86 -16.91
N ASP A 154 -2.40 5.12 -18.01
CA ASP A 154 -3.16 5.52 -19.20
C ASP A 154 -4.65 5.71 -18.88
N HIS A 155 -5.24 4.80 -18.08
CA HIS A 155 -6.61 4.95 -17.59
C HIS A 155 -6.77 6.22 -16.73
N VAL A 156 -5.84 6.47 -15.79
CA VAL A 156 -5.91 7.65 -14.94
C VAL A 156 -5.77 8.94 -15.75
N GLN A 157 -4.87 8.96 -16.73
CA GLN A 157 -4.69 10.08 -17.64
C GLN A 157 -5.94 10.30 -18.49
N SER A 158 -6.52 9.24 -19.04
CA SER A 158 -7.72 9.34 -19.87
C SER A 158 -8.97 9.80 -19.10
N GLU A 159 -9.18 9.30 -17.88
CA GLU A 159 -10.41 9.55 -17.10
C GLU A 159 -10.31 10.83 -16.26
N TYR A 160 -9.12 11.16 -15.76
CA TYR A 160 -8.92 12.24 -14.79
C TYR A 160 -7.92 13.31 -15.24
N GLY A 161 -7.21 13.10 -16.36
CA GLY A 161 -6.25 14.07 -16.88
C GLY A 161 -5.01 14.27 -16.00
N ARG A 162 -4.65 13.27 -15.18
CA ARG A 162 -3.52 13.34 -14.25
C ARG A 162 -2.44 12.32 -14.60
N ASP A 163 -1.20 12.79 -14.65
CA ASP A 163 -0.04 11.91 -14.80
C ASP A 163 0.24 11.12 -13.51
N CYS A 164 0.65 9.87 -13.69
CA CYS A 164 1.06 8.95 -12.62
C CYS A 164 2.54 8.57 -12.77
N VAL A 165 3.20 8.32 -11.64
CA VAL A 165 4.52 7.67 -11.66
C VAL A 165 4.31 6.17 -11.86
N VAL A 166 4.85 5.62 -12.94
CA VAL A 166 4.74 4.18 -13.22
C VAL A 166 5.91 3.44 -12.58
N ILE A 167 5.61 2.56 -11.61
CA ILE A 167 6.61 1.71 -10.94
C ILE A 167 6.12 0.27 -11.00
N PRO A 168 6.53 -0.51 -12.02
CA PRO A 168 6.12 -1.91 -12.11
C PRO A 168 6.77 -2.76 -11.02
N TYR A 169 6.06 -3.78 -10.57
CA TYR A 169 6.67 -4.78 -9.70
C TYR A 169 7.79 -5.52 -10.44
N GLY A 170 8.93 -5.63 -9.77
CA GLY A 170 10.01 -6.51 -10.23
C GLY A 170 9.68 -7.98 -9.98
N ALA A 171 10.33 -8.86 -10.72
CA ALA A 171 10.40 -10.28 -10.41
C ALA A 171 11.81 -10.62 -9.95
N GLU A 172 11.95 -11.63 -9.09
CA GLU A 172 13.26 -12.19 -8.79
C GLU A 172 13.85 -12.81 -10.06
N ILE A 173 15.08 -12.41 -10.41
CA ILE A 173 15.79 -13.02 -11.53
C ILE A 173 16.30 -14.37 -11.02
N ILE A 174 15.53 -15.42 -11.27
CA ILE A 174 15.98 -16.79 -11.05
C ILE A 174 16.95 -17.11 -12.18
N GLU A 175 18.25 -17.20 -11.89
CA GLU A 175 19.17 -17.78 -12.86
C GLU A 175 18.79 -19.25 -13.05
N PRO A 176 18.42 -19.69 -14.27
CA PRO A 176 18.04 -21.08 -14.48
C PRO A 176 19.26 -21.95 -14.20
N GLY A 177 19.19 -22.73 -13.12
CA GLY A 177 20.18 -23.75 -12.82
C GLY A 177 20.38 -24.65 -14.05
N SER A 178 21.64 -24.98 -14.35
CA SER A 178 22.09 -25.64 -15.57
C SER A 178 21.62 -27.09 -15.77
N ILE A 179 20.50 -27.51 -15.16
CA ILE A 179 20.00 -28.87 -15.26
C ILE A 179 19.06 -28.96 -16.47
N ARG A 180 19.65 -29.27 -17.62
CA ARG A 180 18.91 -29.86 -18.74
C ARG A 180 18.53 -31.28 -18.30
N LEU A 181 17.24 -31.55 -18.15
CA LEU A 181 16.72 -32.92 -18.07
C LEU A 181 16.95 -33.54 -19.45
N GLY A 182 17.91 -34.45 -19.53
CA GLY A 182 18.14 -35.34 -20.67
C GLY A 182 17.26 -36.58 -20.61
#